data_AF-A0A1G9SVJ1-F1
#
_entry.id   AF-A0A1G9SVJ1-F1
#
_cell.length_a   1.000
_cell.length_b   1.000
_cell.length_c   1.000
_cell.angle_alpha   90.00
_cell.angle_beta   90.00
_cell.angle_gamma   90.00
#
_symmetry.space_group_name_H-M   'P 1'
#
loop_
_entity.id
_entity.type
_entity.pdbx_description
1 polymer ?
#
loop_
_entity_poly.entity_id
_entity_poly.type
_entity_poly.pdbx_seq_one_letter_code
_entity_poly.pdbx_strand_id
1 'polypeptide(L)'
;MARPKLRRYTTAIGIMAAATLCMGCIVIAMARMDGESRTEDLASIAQEIASKIDCRESEPVYNDIYFWDEMYGVNCYQSDGKVEAIRVYRHPSSVAAVLQDWQPLISPSRPLVTGANWFVIGPRKDVEMISDAMQDALEVTVQVPPPPPPLAPDQKSATTCLRFAAGSLNDRALNPNQYKQMLPYLETKYPGYRNAVDSSMSPEQVAELKKIATYEESRIEAYLSKFGSKIKKFCTAHLAN
;
A
#
# COMPACT_ATOMS: atom_id res chain seq x y z
N MET A 1 -61.63 -5.58 -35.53
CA MET A 1 -62.53 -4.89 -36.48
C MET A 1 -62.73 -3.45 -36.02
N ALA A 2 -62.78 -2.52 -36.99
CA ALA A 2 -63.26 -1.13 -36.94
C ALA A 2 -62.52 -0.07 -36.08
N ARG A 3 -61.84 0.85 -36.81
CA ARG A 3 -61.45 2.22 -36.40
C ARG A 3 -62.68 3.16 -36.40
N PRO A 4 -62.57 4.35 -35.78
CA PRO A 4 -62.45 5.59 -36.58
C PRO A 4 -61.37 6.55 -36.01
N LYS A 5 -60.45 7.17 -36.78
CA LYS A 5 -60.59 8.31 -37.73
C LYS A 5 -61.25 9.52 -37.05
N LEU A 6 -60.77 10.77 -37.07
CA LEU A 6 -59.76 11.49 -37.87
C LEU A 6 -59.77 12.94 -37.32
N ARG A 7 -58.63 13.65 -37.21
CA ARG A 7 -58.39 14.92 -37.94
C ARG A 7 -57.06 15.56 -37.60
N ARG A 8 -56.39 15.94 -38.69
CA ARG A 8 -55.13 16.67 -38.81
C ARG A 8 -55.35 18.16 -38.58
N TYR A 9 -54.33 18.88 -38.12
CA TYR A 9 -53.94 20.16 -38.73
C TYR A 9 -52.42 20.34 -38.67
N THR A 10 -51.94 20.93 -39.75
CA THR A 10 -50.55 21.08 -40.20
C THR A 10 -50.22 22.57 -40.21
N THR A 11 -49.07 22.97 -39.67
CA THR A 11 -48.32 24.21 -40.02
C THR A 11 -46.98 24.14 -39.28
N ALA A 12 -45.85 23.82 -39.90
CA ALA A 12 -45.03 24.60 -40.83
C ALA A 12 -44.24 25.76 -40.17
N ILE A 13 -42.94 25.50 -40.03
CA ILE A 13 -41.76 26.35 -40.27
C ILE A 13 -41.70 27.75 -39.63
N GLY A 14 -40.74 27.91 -38.72
CA GLY A 14 -40.11 29.18 -38.36
C GLY A 14 -38.63 28.98 -38.08
N ILE A 15 -37.79 29.36 -39.05
CA ILE A 15 -36.34 29.53 -38.89
C ILE A 15 -36.12 30.84 -38.14
N MET A 16 -35.26 30.86 -37.10
CA MET A 16 -34.29 31.94 -36.91
C MET A 16 -33.20 31.52 -35.93
N ALA A 17 -31.97 31.54 -36.44
CA ALA A 17 -30.75 31.50 -35.66
C ALA A 17 -30.59 32.81 -34.89
N ALA A 18 -30.17 32.70 -33.63
CA ALA A 18 -29.45 33.76 -32.94
C ALA A 18 -28.38 33.08 -32.08
N ALA A 19 -27.17 33.04 -32.64
CA ALA A 19 -25.96 32.79 -31.87
C ALA A 19 -25.69 34.03 -31.02
N THR A 20 -25.61 33.88 -29.71
CA THR A 20 -25.01 34.91 -28.86
C THR A 20 -24.22 34.25 -27.75
N LEU A 21 -22.89 34.38 -27.93
CA LEU A 21 -21.81 34.30 -26.96
C LEU A 21 -22.21 34.24 -25.48
N CYS A 22 -21.95 33.09 -24.86
CA CYS A 22 -21.49 33.01 -23.47
C CYS A 22 -20.18 32.20 -23.44
N MET A 23 -19.11 32.81 -23.97
CA MET A 23 -17.75 32.47 -23.52
C MET A 23 -17.56 33.15 -22.16
N GLY A 24 -17.78 32.41 -21.09
CA GLY A 24 -17.57 32.92 -19.74
C GLY A 24 -18.01 31.93 -18.68
N CYS A 25 -17.03 31.33 -18.02
CA CYS A 25 -17.14 30.60 -16.75
C CYS A 25 -17.80 29.20 -16.78
N ILE A 26 -17.13 28.20 -17.36
CA ILE A 26 -17.04 26.86 -16.75
C ILE A 26 -15.60 26.34 -16.94
N VAL A 27 -14.67 26.92 -16.19
CA VAL A 27 -13.48 26.19 -15.73
C VAL A 27 -13.77 25.87 -14.27
N ILE A 28 -13.32 24.72 -13.79
CA ILE A 28 -13.48 24.16 -12.44
C ILE A 28 -14.68 23.21 -12.30
N ALA A 29 -14.55 22.03 -12.91
CA ALA A 29 -15.01 20.77 -12.34
C ALA A 29 -14.08 19.63 -12.79
N MET A 30 -12.77 19.83 -12.66
CA MET A 30 -11.75 18.77 -12.70
C MET A 30 -10.88 18.91 -11.45
N ALA A 31 -11.50 18.70 -10.31
CA ALA A 31 -10.80 18.64 -9.02
C ALA A 31 -11.68 17.83 -8.07
N ARG A 32 -11.66 16.51 -8.22
CA ARG A 32 -12.01 15.47 -7.22
C ARG A 32 -12.28 14.12 -7.90
N MET A 33 -11.27 13.52 -8.53
CA MET A 33 -11.23 12.07 -8.77
C MET A 33 -9.80 11.48 -8.71
N ASP A 34 -8.78 12.22 -8.26
CA ASP A 34 -7.38 11.73 -8.23
C ASP A 34 -7.03 10.86 -7.00
N GLY A 35 -7.98 10.67 -6.08
CA GLY A 35 -7.72 9.99 -4.80
C GLY A 35 -8.03 8.49 -4.77
N GLU A 36 -9.11 8.04 -5.41
CA GLU A 36 -9.54 6.62 -5.37
C GLU A 36 -9.00 5.80 -6.55
N SER A 37 -8.68 6.45 -7.68
CA SER A 37 -8.17 5.78 -8.90
C SER A 37 -6.73 5.25 -8.78
N ARG A 38 -5.96 5.63 -7.75
CA ARG A 38 -4.52 5.30 -7.64
C ARG A 38 -4.21 4.11 -6.73
N THR A 39 -5.12 3.72 -5.84
CA THR A 39 -4.97 2.54 -4.96
C THR A 39 -5.36 1.24 -5.65
N GLU A 40 -6.28 1.29 -6.62
CA GLU A 40 -6.61 0.14 -7.48
C GLU A 40 -5.42 -0.28 -8.36
N ASP A 41 -4.51 0.66 -8.65
CA ASP A 41 -3.29 0.42 -9.43
C ASP A 41 -2.25 -0.44 -8.67
N LEU A 42 -1.96 -0.11 -7.40
CA LEU A 42 -0.94 -0.83 -6.62
C LEU A 42 -1.30 -2.29 -6.37
N ALA A 43 -2.56 -2.54 -6.02
CA ALA A 43 -3.05 -3.90 -5.79
C ALA A 43 -3.05 -4.71 -7.09
N SER A 44 -3.44 -4.09 -8.22
CA SER A 44 -3.40 -4.75 -9.54
C SER A 44 -1.99 -5.17 -9.91
N ILE A 45 -0.99 -4.30 -9.77
CA ILE A 45 0.42 -4.61 -10.06
C ILE A 45 0.91 -5.76 -9.16
N ALA A 46 0.63 -5.70 -7.86
CA ALA A 46 1.08 -6.74 -6.92
C ALA A 46 0.44 -8.10 -7.24
N GLN A 47 -0.84 -8.13 -7.60
CA GLN A 47 -1.55 -9.35 -7.97
C GLN A 47 -1.11 -9.87 -9.33
N GLU A 48 -0.78 -8.99 -10.28
CA GLU A 48 -0.20 -9.37 -11.56
C GLU A 48 1.14 -10.09 -11.36
N ILE A 49 2.04 -9.50 -10.55
CA ILE A 49 3.32 -10.13 -10.21
C ILE A 49 3.09 -11.46 -9.49
N ALA A 50 2.21 -11.49 -8.49
CA ALA A 50 1.91 -12.72 -7.74
C ALA A 50 1.34 -13.82 -8.64
N SER A 51 0.56 -13.47 -9.67
CA SER A 51 0.02 -14.44 -10.64
C SER A 51 1.07 -15.13 -11.50
N LYS A 52 2.30 -14.60 -11.54
CA LYS A 52 3.42 -15.23 -12.26
C LYS A 52 4.04 -16.36 -11.48
N ILE A 53 3.73 -16.52 -10.20
CA ILE A 53 4.37 -17.48 -9.31
C ILE A 53 3.33 -18.47 -8.78
N ASP A 54 3.74 -19.71 -8.59
CA ASP A 54 2.89 -20.76 -8.04
C ASP A 54 2.85 -20.68 -6.50
N CYS A 55 2.09 -19.73 -5.98
CA CYS A 55 1.89 -19.58 -4.54
C CYS A 55 0.99 -20.70 -4.00
N ARG A 56 1.47 -21.45 -3.00
CA ARG A 56 0.60 -22.38 -2.27
C ARG A 56 -0.47 -21.60 -1.50
N GLU A 57 -0.05 -20.57 -0.80
CA GLU A 57 -0.91 -19.63 -0.07
C GLU A 57 -0.40 -18.22 -0.36
N SER A 58 -1.30 -17.24 -0.42
CA SER A 58 -0.94 -15.83 -0.57
C SER A 58 -1.65 -15.00 0.49
N GLU A 59 -0.93 -14.03 1.05
CA GLU A 59 -1.50 -13.07 1.99
C GLU A 59 -1.25 -11.64 1.51
N PRO A 60 -2.28 -10.79 1.48
CA PRO A 60 -2.10 -9.38 1.18
C PRO A 60 -1.38 -8.68 2.34
N VAL A 61 -0.50 -7.74 1.99
CA VAL A 61 0.19 -6.85 2.92
C VAL A 61 -0.26 -5.42 2.61
N TYR A 62 -1.02 -4.82 3.52
CA TYR A 62 -1.62 -3.51 3.33
C TYR A 62 -0.82 -2.42 4.03
N ASN A 63 -0.34 -1.44 3.28
CA ASN A 63 0.50 -0.35 3.79
C ASN A 63 1.78 -0.87 4.48
N ASP A 64 2.92 -0.30 4.11
CA ASP A 64 4.13 -0.57 4.87
C ASP A 64 3.99 0.08 6.25
N ILE A 65 3.93 -0.72 7.31
CA ILE A 65 3.80 -0.23 8.70
C ILE A 65 5.12 0.34 9.24
N TYR A 66 6.20 0.28 8.46
CA TYR A 66 7.52 0.79 8.79
C TYR A 66 7.96 1.97 7.90
N PHE A 67 7.16 2.34 6.90
CA PHE A 67 7.51 3.38 5.93
C PHE A 67 6.33 4.31 5.56
N TRP A 68 6.59 5.60 5.36
CA TRP A 68 5.54 6.63 5.19
C TRP A 68 4.65 6.43 3.96
N ASP A 69 5.20 5.93 2.85
CA ASP A 69 4.48 5.87 1.57
C ASP A 69 3.39 4.79 1.55
N GLU A 70 2.40 4.94 0.67
CA GLU A 70 1.41 3.87 0.45
C GLU A 70 2.07 2.68 -0.25
N MET A 71 1.65 1.49 0.16
CA MET A 71 2.16 0.23 -0.36
C MET A 71 1.04 -0.79 -0.38
N TYR A 72 1.01 -1.60 -1.44
CA TYR A 72 0.30 -2.87 -1.45
C TYR A 72 1.31 -3.97 -1.76
N GLY A 73 1.21 -5.08 -1.04
CA GLY A 73 2.11 -6.21 -1.22
C GLY A 73 1.37 -7.53 -1.15
N VAL A 74 2.09 -8.57 -1.53
CA VAL A 74 1.68 -9.96 -1.37
C VAL A 74 2.85 -10.71 -0.76
N ASN A 75 2.59 -11.45 0.31
CA ASN A 75 3.46 -12.52 0.76
C ASN A 75 2.99 -13.81 0.12
N CYS A 76 3.82 -14.38 -0.75
CA CYS A 76 3.57 -15.66 -1.40
C CYS A 76 4.33 -16.75 -0.64
N TYR A 77 3.60 -17.72 -0.12
CA TYR A 77 4.12 -18.81 0.70
C TYR A 77 4.32 -20.04 -0.18
N GLN A 78 5.57 -20.51 -0.26
CA GLN A 78 5.96 -21.68 -1.02
C GLN A 78 5.75 -22.96 -0.22
N SER A 79 5.71 -24.10 -0.92
CA SER A 79 5.53 -25.42 -0.30
C SER A 79 6.66 -25.79 0.67
N ASP A 80 7.84 -25.21 0.49
CA ASP A 80 9.01 -25.39 1.36
C ASP A 80 9.06 -24.42 2.55
N GLY A 81 8.01 -23.61 2.75
CA GLY A 81 7.89 -22.63 3.81
C GLY A 81 8.63 -21.31 3.57
N LYS A 82 9.29 -21.14 2.41
CA LYS A 82 9.89 -19.85 2.04
C LYS A 82 8.81 -18.84 1.70
N VAL A 83 9.10 -17.59 2.00
CA VAL A 83 8.23 -16.45 1.71
C VAL A 83 8.88 -15.55 0.67
N GLU A 84 8.13 -15.30 -0.38
CA GLU A 84 8.42 -14.27 -1.38
C GLU A 84 7.67 -13.00 -1.01
N ALA A 85 8.42 -11.92 -0.93
CA ALA A 85 7.87 -10.61 -0.62
C ALA A 85 7.73 -9.81 -1.92
N ILE A 86 6.49 -9.57 -2.34
CA ILE A 86 6.13 -8.67 -3.43
C ILE A 86 5.66 -7.37 -2.80
N ARG A 87 6.24 -6.24 -3.18
CA ARG A 87 5.89 -4.92 -2.64
C ARG A 87 5.78 -3.91 -3.78
N VAL A 88 4.68 -3.18 -3.81
CA VAL A 88 4.41 -2.12 -4.79
C VAL A 88 4.13 -0.83 -4.03
N TYR A 89 4.93 0.19 -4.28
CA TYR A 89 4.82 1.51 -3.63
C TYR A 89 4.20 2.52 -4.56
N ARG A 90 3.57 3.54 -3.99
CA ARG A 90 3.04 4.66 -4.79
C ARG A 90 4.13 5.47 -5.48
N HIS A 91 5.29 5.68 -4.84
CA HIS A 91 6.38 6.44 -5.44
C HIS A 91 7.57 5.54 -5.80
N PRO A 92 8.14 5.67 -7.02
CA PRO A 92 9.36 4.96 -7.42
C PRO A 92 10.54 5.09 -6.43
N SER A 93 10.74 6.30 -5.88
CA SER A 93 11.83 6.56 -4.93
C SER A 93 11.71 5.78 -3.61
N SER A 94 10.51 5.30 -3.27
CA SER A 94 10.27 4.49 -2.07
C SER A 94 10.92 3.12 -2.15
N VAL A 95 11.03 2.53 -3.35
CA VAL A 95 11.68 1.22 -3.55
C VAL A 95 13.13 1.25 -3.09
N ALA A 96 13.91 2.22 -3.58
CA ALA A 96 15.32 2.36 -3.22
C ALA A 96 15.51 2.66 -1.72
N ALA A 97 14.59 3.42 -1.11
CA ALA A 97 14.64 3.75 0.32
C ALA A 97 14.38 2.52 1.19
N VAL A 98 13.32 1.76 0.91
CA VAL A 98 12.93 0.59 1.70
C VAL A 98 13.94 -0.55 1.52
N LEU A 99 14.49 -0.75 0.32
CA LEU A 99 15.46 -1.81 0.08
C LEU A 99 16.75 -1.66 0.91
N GLN A 100 17.07 -0.46 1.42
CA GLN A 100 18.19 -0.28 2.35
C GLN A 100 17.96 -1.06 3.66
N ASP A 101 16.71 -1.07 4.17
CA ASP A 101 16.36 -1.83 5.38
C ASP A 101 16.31 -3.35 5.11
N TRP A 102 16.05 -3.74 3.86
CA TRP A 102 15.92 -5.14 3.44
C TRP A 102 17.22 -5.78 2.95
N GLN A 103 18.31 -5.00 2.82
CA GLN A 103 19.61 -5.48 2.35
C GLN A 103 20.07 -6.79 3.00
N PRO A 104 19.92 -7.00 4.33
CA PRO A 104 20.35 -8.25 4.97
C PRO A 104 19.58 -9.50 4.51
N LEU A 105 18.40 -9.33 3.91
CA LEU A 105 17.55 -10.42 3.41
C LEU A 105 17.87 -10.81 1.96
N ILE A 106 18.61 -9.97 1.24
CA ILE A 106 18.94 -10.15 -0.17
C ILE A 106 20.24 -10.95 -0.27
N SER A 107 20.20 -12.07 -1.00
CA SER A 107 21.31 -13.01 -1.09
C SER A 107 21.24 -13.81 -2.40
N PRO A 108 22.27 -14.58 -2.78
CA PRO A 108 22.21 -15.41 -3.99
C PRO A 108 21.04 -16.41 -4.02
N SER A 109 20.57 -16.87 -2.85
CA SER A 109 19.42 -17.77 -2.72
C SER A 109 18.08 -17.04 -2.60
N ARG A 110 18.12 -15.74 -2.27
CA ARG A 110 16.96 -14.83 -2.23
C ARG A 110 17.28 -13.53 -2.98
N PRO A 111 17.46 -13.57 -4.31
CA PRO A 111 17.78 -12.37 -5.06
C PRO A 111 16.60 -11.40 -5.12
N LEU A 112 16.91 -10.22 -5.64
CA LEU A 112 16.01 -9.10 -5.84
C LEU A 112 15.75 -8.92 -7.35
N VAL A 113 14.51 -8.63 -7.71
CA VAL A 113 14.15 -7.97 -8.98
C VAL A 113 13.32 -6.73 -8.66
N THR A 114 13.51 -5.67 -9.44
CA THR A 114 12.82 -4.39 -9.28
C THR A 114 12.22 -3.94 -10.60
N GLY A 115 11.06 -3.30 -10.55
CA GLY A 115 10.53 -2.49 -11.66
C GLY A 115 10.44 -1.01 -11.28
N ALA A 116 9.49 -0.28 -11.88
CA ALA A 116 9.41 1.17 -11.71
C ALA A 116 9.15 1.62 -10.27
N ASN A 117 8.21 0.96 -9.58
CA ASN A 117 7.77 1.29 -8.23
C ASN A 117 7.51 0.04 -7.37
N TRP A 118 8.01 -1.11 -7.82
CA TRP A 118 7.80 -2.39 -7.16
C TRP A 118 9.10 -3.18 -7.05
N PHE A 119 9.13 -4.13 -6.12
CA PHE A 119 10.20 -5.10 -6.01
C PHE A 119 9.69 -6.47 -5.58
N VAL A 120 10.46 -7.50 -5.91
CA VAL A 120 10.28 -8.86 -5.40
C VAL A 120 11.59 -9.39 -4.83
N ILE A 121 11.52 -9.98 -3.64
CA ILE A 121 12.61 -10.74 -3.01
C ILE A 121 12.12 -12.15 -2.74
N GLY A 122 12.79 -13.15 -3.31
CA GLY A 122 12.26 -14.51 -3.37
C GLY A 122 13.29 -15.53 -3.82
N PRO A 123 12.96 -16.84 -3.86
CA PRO A 123 13.80 -17.84 -4.50
C PRO A 123 14.16 -17.43 -5.92
N ARG A 124 15.40 -17.71 -6.32
CA ARG A 124 15.95 -17.28 -7.61
C ARG A 124 15.09 -17.64 -8.81
N LYS A 125 14.57 -18.87 -8.86
CA LYS A 125 13.73 -19.35 -9.97
C LYS A 125 12.51 -18.45 -10.18
N ASP A 126 11.84 -18.06 -9.10
CA ASP A 126 10.60 -17.30 -9.15
C ASP A 126 10.88 -15.83 -9.48
N VAL A 127 11.97 -15.28 -8.94
CA VAL A 127 12.47 -13.94 -9.27
C VAL A 127 12.89 -13.83 -10.74
N GLU A 128 13.57 -14.83 -11.30
CA GLU A 128 13.90 -14.91 -12.74
C GLU A 128 12.64 -14.99 -13.61
N MET A 129 11.65 -15.78 -13.19
CA MET A 129 10.36 -15.88 -13.89
C MET A 129 9.62 -14.53 -13.96
N ILE A 130 9.62 -13.78 -12.86
CA ILE A 130 9.05 -12.43 -12.83
C ILE A 130 9.83 -11.47 -13.72
N SER A 131 11.16 -11.54 -13.69
CA SER A 131 12.04 -10.71 -14.53
C SER A 131 11.75 -10.90 -16.02
N ASP A 132 11.46 -12.14 -16.44
CA ASP A 132 11.14 -12.45 -17.84
C ASP A 132 9.69 -12.05 -18.22
N ALA A 133 8.77 -12.08 -17.25
CA ALA A 133 7.35 -11.86 -17.49
C ALA A 133 6.92 -10.38 -17.41
N MET A 134 7.62 -9.55 -16.63
CA MET A 134 7.26 -8.16 -16.38
C MET A 134 8.07 -7.22 -17.28
N GLN A 135 7.38 -6.40 -18.08
CA GLN A 135 8.02 -5.57 -19.10
C GLN A 135 8.98 -4.50 -18.54
N ASP A 136 8.70 -3.98 -17.35
CA ASP A 136 9.51 -2.95 -16.69
C ASP A 136 10.53 -3.52 -15.69
N ALA A 137 10.66 -4.84 -15.60
CA ALA A 137 11.62 -5.47 -14.71
C ALA A 137 13.06 -5.21 -15.14
N LEU A 138 13.90 -4.90 -14.16
CA LEU A 138 15.36 -4.86 -14.31
C LEU A 138 15.96 -6.25 -14.12
N GLU A 139 17.25 -6.40 -14.42
CA GLU A 139 17.96 -7.66 -14.23
C GLU A 139 17.96 -8.13 -12.77
N VAL A 140 17.82 -9.44 -12.59
CA VAL A 140 17.90 -10.10 -11.27
C VAL A 140 19.27 -9.84 -10.64
N THR A 141 19.27 -9.34 -9.40
CA THR A 141 20.49 -8.92 -8.71
C THR A 141 20.50 -9.29 -7.23
N VAL A 142 21.68 -9.24 -6.62
CA VAL A 142 21.86 -9.29 -5.16
C VAL A 142 22.29 -7.94 -4.60
N GLN A 143 22.37 -6.92 -5.46
CA GLN A 143 22.80 -5.57 -5.10
C GLN A 143 21.56 -4.70 -4.90
N VAL A 144 21.47 -4.07 -3.73
CA VAL A 144 20.48 -3.05 -3.45
C VAL A 144 20.84 -1.77 -4.23
N PRO A 145 19.87 -1.08 -4.86
CA PRO A 145 20.13 0.20 -5.50
C PRO A 145 20.79 1.20 -4.54
N PRO A 146 21.60 2.15 -5.03
CA PRO A 146 22.15 3.21 -4.19
C PRO A 146 21.05 3.91 -3.38
N PRO A 147 21.34 4.33 -2.14
CA PRO A 147 20.35 5.01 -1.33
C PRO A 147 19.85 6.27 -2.04
N PRO A 148 18.54 6.54 -2.02
CA PRO A 148 17.99 7.75 -2.60
C PRO A 148 18.43 8.98 -1.79
N PRO A 149 18.17 10.20 -2.29
CA PRO A 149 18.25 11.40 -1.47
C PRO A 149 17.51 11.22 -0.14
N PRO A 150 17.99 11.82 0.96
CA PRO A 150 17.31 11.73 2.24
C PRO A 150 15.83 12.11 2.14
N LEU A 151 14.98 11.38 2.85
CA LEU A 151 13.57 11.72 2.97
C LEU A 151 13.40 13.16 3.46
N ALA A 152 12.37 13.83 2.96
CA ALA A 152 11.98 15.13 3.48
C ALA A 152 11.71 15.02 5.00
N PRO A 153 11.93 16.09 5.80
CA PRO A 153 11.86 16.00 7.26
C PRO A 153 10.53 15.45 7.80
N ASP A 154 9.45 15.77 7.11
CA ASP A 154 8.08 15.35 7.37
C ASP A 154 7.89 13.85 7.06
N GLN A 155 8.34 13.37 5.91
CA GLN A 155 8.36 11.94 5.55
C GLN A 155 9.21 11.12 6.53
N LYS A 156 10.38 11.65 6.92
CA LYS A 156 11.25 11.03 7.93
C LYS A 156 10.56 10.94 9.29
N SER A 157 9.85 12.00 9.69
CA SER A 157 9.06 12.03 10.93
C SER A 157 7.94 10.98 10.89
N ALA A 158 7.18 10.90 9.79
CA ALA A 158 6.13 9.92 9.58
C ALA A 158 6.66 8.48 9.60
N THR A 159 7.73 8.17 8.86
CA THR A 159 8.42 6.87 8.89
C THR A 159 8.88 6.51 10.31
N THR A 160 9.41 7.48 11.05
CA THR A 160 9.85 7.25 12.44
C THR A 160 8.66 6.93 13.35
N CYS A 161 7.55 7.67 13.25
CA CYS A 161 6.30 7.39 13.97
C CYS A 161 5.77 5.98 13.65
N LEU A 162 5.73 5.61 12.36
CA LEU A 162 5.27 4.31 11.88
C LEU A 162 6.11 3.17 12.47
N ARG A 163 7.45 3.29 12.44
CA ARG A 163 8.35 2.29 13.03
C ARG A 163 8.11 2.11 14.54
N PHE A 164 7.91 3.19 15.29
CA PHE A 164 7.54 3.08 16.70
C PHE A 164 6.18 2.40 16.87
N ALA A 165 5.20 2.75 16.03
CA ALA A 165 3.84 2.22 16.11
C ALA A 165 3.79 0.72 15.79
N ALA A 166 4.49 0.27 14.75
CA ALA A 166 4.65 -1.15 14.45
C ALA A 166 5.32 -1.90 15.60
N GLY A 167 6.39 -1.35 16.18
CA GLY A 167 7.02 -1.90 17.39
C GLY A 167 6.06 -1.96 18.58
N SER A 168 5.24 -0.92 18.77
CA SER A 168 4.24 -0.86 19.86
C SER A 168 3.09 -1.85 19.66
N LEU A 169 2.62 -2.06 18.42
CA LEU A 169 1.64 -3.11 18.12
C LEU A 169 2.21 -4.50 18.47
N ASN A 170 3.46 -4.76 18.10
CA ASN A 170 4.14 -6.01 18.43
C ASN A 170 4.31 -6.17 19.96
N ASP A 171 4.86 -5.15 20.63
CA ASP A 171 5.10 -5.16 22.07
C ASP A 171 3.80 -5.26 22.89
N ARG A 172 2.67 -4.72 22.41
CA ARG A 172 1.38 -4.93 23.08
C ARG A 172 1.02 -6.40 23.23
N ALA A 173 1.34 -7.23 22.24
CA ALA A 173 1.07 -8.67 22.28
C ALA A 173 2.20 -9.47 22.94
N LEU A 174 3.44 -9.18 22.58
CA LEU A 174 4.58 -10.03 22.91
C LEU A 174 5.36 -9.53 24.14
N ASN A 175 5.44 -8.22 24.36
CA ASN A 175 6.24 -7.58 25.41
C ASN A 175 5.46 -6.46 26.14
N PRO A 176 4.30 -6.74 26.79
CA PRO A 176 3.38 -5.72 27.25
C PRO A 176 3.97 -4.76 28.31
N ASN A 177 4.99 -5.19 29.04
CA ASN A 177 5.71 -4.33 29.99
C ASN A 177 6.56 -3.28 29.26
N GLN A 178 7.26 -3.66 28.19
CA GLN A 178 8.04 -2.73 27.36
C GLN A 178 7.12 -1.71 26.70
N TYR A 179 5.97 -2.14 26.16
CA TYR A 179 4.96 -1.22 25.63
C TYR A 179 4.54 -0.18 26.68
N LYS A 180 4.15 -0.61 27.89
CA LYS A 180 3.74 0.29 28.98
C LYS A 180 4.85 1.26 29.40
N GLN A 181 6.10 0.82 29.41
CA GLN A 181 7.25 1.65 29.77
C GLN A 181 7.56 2.72 28.72
N MET A 182 7.43 2.40 27.43
CA MET A 182 7.70 3.33 26.34
C MET A 182 6.55 4.33 26.10
N LEU A 183 5.34 3.99 26.52
CA LEU A 183 4.13 4.76 26.21
C LEU A 183 4.18 6.22 26.66
N PRO A 184 4.68 6.61 27.86
CA PRO A 184 4.77 8.02 28.25
C PRO A 184 5.68 8.85 27.34
N TYR A 185 6.81 8.27 26.93
CA TYR A 185 7.74 8.92 25.98
C TYR A 185 7.07 9.13 24.62
N LEU A 186 6.42 8.08 24.09
CA LEU A 186 5.78 8.13 22.79
C LEU A 186 4.56 9.05 22.77
N GLU A 187 3.78 9.11 23.84
CA GLU A 187 2.66 10.06 23.97
C GLU A 187 3.14 11.51 24.01
N THR A 188 4.27 11.77 24.68
CA THR A 188 4.87 13.11 24.71
C THR A 188 5.38 13.53 23.32
N LYS A 189 6.00 12.59 22.60
CA LYS A 189 6.56 12.83 21.26
C LYS A 189 5.50 12.92 20.17
N TYR A 190 4.45 12.11 20.27
CA TYR A 190 3.35 12.02 19.32
C TYR A 190 2.01 12.07 20.10
N PRO A 191 1.45 13.26 20.37
CA PRO A 191 0.20 13.38 21.12
C PRO A 191 -0.94 12.55 20.50
N GLY A 192 -1.61 11.72 21.31
CA GLY A 192 -2.65 10.79 20.88
C GLY A 192 -2.15 9.39 20.49
N TYR A 193 -0.84 9.13 20.60
CA TYR A 193 -0.22 7.86 20.21
C TYR A 193 -0.83 6.64 20.89
N ARG A 194 -1.06 6.71 22.20
CA ARG A 194 -1.71 5.63 22.97
C ARG A 194 -3.04 5.27 22.34
N ASN A 195 -3.89 6.25 22.10
CA ASN A 195 -5.20 6.00 21.53
C ASN A 195 -5.09 5.40 20.12
N ALA A 196 -4.16 5.90 19.30
CA ALA A 196 -3.93 5.38 17.96
C ALA A 196 -3.53 3.90 17.99
N VAL A 197 -2.57 3.50 18.84
CA VAL A 197 -2.13 2.10 18.96
C VAL A 197 -3.17 1.23 19.67
N ASP A 198 -3.73 1.68 20.79
CA ASP A 198 -4.64 0.88 21.61
C ASP A 198 -5.93 0.53 20.87
N SER A 199 -6.47 1.49 20.12
CA SER A 199 -7.68 1.29 19.33
C SER A 199 -7.43 0.63 17.98
N SER A 200 -6.17 0.34 17.61
CA SER A 200 -5.85 -0.35 16.35
C SER A 200 -5.99 -1.86 16.42
N MET A 201 -5.86 -2.48 17.61
CA MET A 201 -6.09 -3.92 17.80
C MET A 201 -7.00 -4.17 19.01
N SER A 202 -8.04 -4.97 18.81
CA SER A 202 -8.89 -5.50 19.89
C SER A 202 -8.12 -6.50 20.77
N PRO A 203 -8.59 -6.81 21.99
CA PRO A 203 -7.98 -7.84 22.83
C PRO A 203 -7.85 -9.21 22.14
N GLU A 204 -8.86 -9.60 21.34
CA GLU A 204 -8.85 -10.85 20.56
C GLU A 204 -7.75 -10.82 19.50
N GLN A 205 -7.57 -9.69 18.82
CA GLN A 205 -6.53 -9.51 17.81
C GLN A 205 -5.11 -9.51 18.41
N VAL A 206 -4.95 -9.01 19.63
CA VAL A 206 -3.69 -9.10 20.40
C VAL A 206 -3.39 -10.55 20.76
N ALA A 207 -4.40 -11.31 21.21
CA ALA A 207 -4.25 -12.73 21.52
C ALA A 207 -3.92 -13.55 20.26
N GLU A 208 -4.50 -13.21 19.13
CA GLU A 208 -4.22 -13.86 17.84
C GLU A 208 -2.80 -13.57 17.34
N LEU A 209 -2.33 -12.32 17.43
CA LEU A 209 -0.94 -11.99 17.11
C LEU A 209 0.06 -12.81 17.94
N LYS A 210 -0.26 -13.06 19.22
CA LYS A 210 0.56 -13.92 20.08
C LYS A 210 0.63 -15.37 19.58
N LYS A 211 -0.46 -15.92 19.05
CA LYS A 211 -0.46 -17.26 18.45
C LYS A 211 0.36 -17.28 17.17
N ILE A 212 0.15 -16.31 16.28
CA ILE A 212 0.91 -16.17 15.03
C ILE A 212 2.40 -16.07 15.33
N ALA A 213 2.80 -15.24 16.29
CA ALA A 213 4.20 -15.12 16.67
C ALA A 213 4.82 -16.41 17.26
N THR A 214 3.99 -17.33 17.75
CA THR A 214 4.44 -18.62 18.31
C THR A 214 4.57 -19.70 17.24
N TYR A 215 3.66 -19.72 16.27
CA TYR A 215 3.51 -20.85 15.34
C TYR A 215 3.77 -20.50 13.86
N GLU A 216 3.67 -19.23 13.50
CA GLU A 216 3.63 -18.73 12.12
C GLU A 216 4.35 -17.36 12.01
N GLU A 217 5.57 -17.27 12.54
CA GLU A 217 6.34 -16.00 12.63
C GLU A 217 6.40 -15.24 11.29
N SER A 218 6.50 -15.97 10.18
CA SER A 218 6.52 -15.41 8.82
C SER A 218 5.23 -14.71 8.38
N ARG A 219 4.14 -14.82 9.15
CA ARG A 219 2.84 -14.15 8.91
C ARG A 219 2.63 -12.92 9.78
N ILE A 220 3.54 -12.61 10.71
CA ILE A 220 3.41 -11.44 11.60
C ILE A 220 3.24 -10.15 10.79
N GLU A 221 4.06 -9.93 9.76
CA GLU A 221 4.00 -8.70 8.95
C GLU A 221 2.64 -8.56 8.26
N ALA A 222 2.19 -9.60 7.56
CA ALA A 222 0.91 -9.60 6.86
C ALA A 222 -0.24 -9.37 7.85
N TYR A 223 -0.19 -9.98 9.04
CA TYR A 223 -1.17 -9.76 10.09
C TYR A 223 -1.17 -8.32 10.62
N LEU A 224 0.00 -7.76 10.95
CA LEU A 224 0.13 -6.39 11.45
C LEU A 224 -0.28 -5.35 10.41
N SER A 225 -0.07 -5.63 9.13
CA SER A 225 -0.43 -4.73 8.01
C SER A 225 -1.92 -4.39 7.97
N LYS A 226 -2.80 -5.27 8.48
CA LYS A 226 -4.25 -5.05 8.60
C LYS A 226 -4.58 -3.82 9.45
N PHE A 227 -3.67 -3.41 10.33
CA PHE A 227 -3.81 -2.24 11.21
C PHE A 227 -3.06 -1.01 10.67
N GLY A 228 -2.31 -1.17 9.57
CA GLY A 228 -1.39 -0.18 9.01
C GLY A 228 -2.08 1.11 8.57
N SER A 229 -3.28 1.03 7.96
CA SER A 229 -3.99 2.23 7.49
C SER A 229 -4.32 3.22 8.61
N LYS A 230 -4.82 2.71 9.75
CA LYS A 230 -5.18 3.55 10.90
C LYS A 230 -3.96 4.22 11.53
N ILE A 231 -2.89 3.45 11.71
CA ILE A 231 -1.62 3.94 12.24
C ILE A 231 -0.96 4.94 11.28
N LYS A 232 -0.97 4.65 9.99
CA LYS A 232 -0.44 5.55 8.96
C LYS A 232 -1.17 6.87 8.96
N LYS A 233 -2.52 6.85 8.95
CA LYS A 233 -3.33 8.07 9.05
C LYS A 233 -2.97 8.93 10.27
N PHE A 234 -2.72 8.31 11.42
CA PHE A 234 -2.24 9.03 12.61
C PHE A 234 -0.84 9.63 12.38
N CYS A 235 0.11 8.81 11.93
CA CYS A 235 1.49 9.23 11.75
C CYS A 235 1.70 10.24 10.61
N THR A 236 0.81 10.29 9.62
CA THR A 236 0.88 11.22 8.48
C THR A 236 -0.06 12.42 8.62
N ALA A 237 -0.84 12.53 9.71
CA ALA A 237 -1.84 13.59 9.86
C ALA A 237 -1.25 15.01 9.75
N HIS A 238 0.02 15.18 10.09
CA HIS A 238 0.74 16.46 10.00
C HIS A 238 1.30 16.75 8.61
N LEU A 239 1.32 15.79 7.70
CA LEU A 239 1.73 15.97 6.29
C LEU A 239 0.64 16.67 5.45
N ALA A 240 -0.59 16.73 5.96
CA ALA A 240 -1.75 17.27 5.24
C ALA A 240 -2.01 18.76 5.50
N ASN A 241 -1.19 19.41 6.34
CA ASN A 241 -1.25 20.84 6.68
C ASN A 241 0.02 21.55 6.21
#